data_AF-A0A7I8C015-F1
#
_entry.id   AF-A0A7I8C015-F1
#
_cell.length_a   1.000
_cell.length_b   1.000
_cell.length_c   1.000
_cell.angle_alpha   90.00
_cell.angle_beta   90.00
_cell.angle_gamma   90.00
#
_symmetry.space_group_name_H-M   'P 1'
#
loop_
_entity.id
_entity.type
_entity.pdbx_description
1 polymer ?
#
loop_
_entity_poly.entity_id
_entity_poly.type
_entity_poly.pdbx_seq_one_letter_code
_entity_poly.pdbx_strand_id
1 'polypeptide(L)'
;MFPSRTSSLDVIRAMRPGVQRQIAYRAALACAVLMLPFAANAADVTPPSLVPTGAQPFAVTTATGVQMYACEFDSAHRLGWVFQRPNATLYDDAGQVSIQHGAGPSWEAADGSRIVGKVIAQAPSANANSIPQLLLETHSTAEGSLSGVRFVQRLDTAGGTPPSAPCAREHQAGSSPYFARYIFLK
;
A
#
# COMPACT_ATOMS: atom_id res chain seq x y z
N MET A 1 -21.66 27.06 -54.97
CA MET A 1 -22.50 28.16 -55.47
C MET A 1 -23.38 28.64 -54.31
N PHE A 2 -22.98 29.71 -53.62
CA PHE A 2 -23.88 30.44 -52.70
C PHE A 2 -24.90 31.25 -53.52
N PRO A 3 -26.04 31.64 -52.92
CA PRO A 3 -26.10 33.04 -52.51
C PRO A 3 -26.84 33.32 -51.20
N SER A 4 -26.48 34.49 -50.69
CA SER A 4 -26.92 35.25 -49.52
C SER A 4 -28.33 35.85 -49.64
N ARG A 5 -29.03 36.10 -48.52
CA ARG A 5 -29.36 37.48 -48.03
C ARG A 5 -30.27 37.51 -46.79
N THR A 6 -30.01 38.56 -46.03
CA THR A 6 -30.59 39.15 -44.81
C THR A 6 -31.95 39.85 -45.01
N SER A 7 -32.75 40.03 -43.94
CA SER A 7 -33.24 41.33 -43.39
C SER A 7 -34.37 41.14 -42.36
N SER A 8 -34.31 41.78 -41.17
CA SER A 8 -35.04 43.03 -40.75
C SER A 8 -36.55 42.84 -40.52
N LEU A 9 -37.28 43.43 -39.59
CA LEU A 9 -37.14 44.29 -38.39
C LEU A 9 -38.59 44.46 -37.85
N ASP A 10 -38.76 45.16 -36.73
CA ASP A 10 -39.99 45.83 -36.26
C ASP A 10 -41.02 45.01 -35.45
N VAL A 11 -41.04 45.11 -34.11
CA VAL A 11 -41.49 46.23 -33.24
C VAL A 11 -43.00 46.48 -33.31
N ILE A 12 -43.74 46.01 -32.30
CA ILE A 12 -44.95 46.71 -31.80
C ILE A 12 -44.99 46.71 -30.27
N ARG A 13 -45.23 47.91 -29.77
CA ARG A 13 -45.34 48.42 -28.40
C ARG A 13 -46.82 48.60 -28.04
N ALA A 14 -47.22 48.31 -26.79
CA ALA A 14 -48.12 49.12 -25.93
C ALA A 14 -48.66 48.26 -24.75
N MET A 15 -48.30 48.52 -23.48
CA MET A 15 -48.88 49.49 -22.52
C MET A 15 -50.30 49.15 -21.99
N ARG A 16 -50.42 48.72 -20.71
CA ARG A 16 -50.99 49.51 -19.57
C ARG A 16 -51.20 48.68 -18.27
N PRO A 17 -51.34 49.34 -17.09
CA PRO A 17 -50.90 48.86 -15.77
C PRO A 17 -52.05 48.46 -14.83
N GLY A 18 -51.72 47.72 -13.76
CA GLY A 18 -52.65 47.42 -12.67
C GLY A 18 -51.92 46.91 -11.43
N VAL A 19 -51.70 47.81 -10.48
CA VAL A 19 -51.06 47.59 -9.18
C VAL A 19 -51.98 46.79 -8.26
N GLN A 20 -51.53 45.66 -7.70
CA GLN A 20 -52.02 45.18 -6.41
C GLN A 20 -50.87 44.65 -5.54
N ARG A 21 -50.49 45.53 -4.61
CA ARG A 21 -50.09 45.33 -3.21
C ARG A 21 -49.24 44.11 -2.84
N GLN A 22 -48.07 44.49 -2.33
CA GLN A 22 -47.01 43.75 -1.68
C GLN A 22 -47.47 42.83 -0.54
N ILE A 23 -46.87 41.64 -0.49
CA ILE A 23 -46.49 40.99 0.77
C ILE A 23 -45.03 40.61 0.63
N ALA A 24 -44.17 41.35 1.33
CA ALA A 24 -42.77 41.05 1.48
C ALA A 24 -42.60 39.96 2.55
N TYR A 25 -41.93 38.86 2.21
CA TYR A 25 -41.19 38.08 3.20
C TYR A 25 -39.79 37.81 2.65
N ARG A 26 -38.81 38.47 3.26
CA ARG A 26 -37.39 38.18 3.16
C ARG A 26 -37.10 36.93 4.00
N ALA A 27 -36.43 35.95 3.44
CA ALA A 27 -35.56 34.98 4.13
C ALA A 27 -34.89 34.12 3.05
N ALA A 28 -33.61 33.77 3.05
CA ALA A 28 -32.40 34.18 3.75
C ALA A 28 -31.27 33.54 2.91
N LEU A 29 -30.08 34.15 2.88
CA LEU A 29 -28.90 33.55 2.27
C LEU A 29 -28.59 32.19 2.93
N ALA A 30 -28.45 31.14 2.12
CA ALA A 30 -27.71 29.94 2.50
C ALA A 30 -26.48 29.83 1.58
N CYS A 31 -25.38 30.43 2.01
CA CYS A 31 -24.07 30.23 1.39
C CYS A 31 -23.58 28.85 1.85
N ALA A 32 -23.78 27.82 1.03
CA ALA A 32 -23.28 26.48 1.29
C ALA A 32 -21.75 26.48 1.13
N VAL A 33 -21.03 26.65 2.24
CA VAL A 33 -19.59 26.39 2.30
C VAL A 33 -19.40 24.88 2.18
N LEU A 34 -18.98 24.42 1.00
CA LEU A 34 -18.51 23.06 0.78
C LEU A 34 -17.22 22.87 1.59
N MET A 35 -17.35 22.32 2.80
CA MET A 35 -16.19 21.75 3.50
C MET A 35 -15.81 20.46 2.78
N LEU A 36 -14.77 20.53 1.94
CA LEU A 36 -14.08 19.32 1.47
C LEU A 36 -13.51 18.61 2.70
N PRO A 37 -13.73 17.30 2.88
CA PRO A 37 -13.03 16.58 3.93
C PRO A 37 -11.54 16.61 3.61
N PHE A 38 -10.75 17.16 4.54
CA PHE A 38 -9.31 16.91 4.60
C PHE A 38 -9.15 15.38 4.64
N ALA A 39 -8.62 14.78 3.58
CA ALA A 39 -8.13 13.41 3.67
C ALA A 39 -6.99 13.45 4.69
N ALA A 40 -7.27 12.98 5.91
CA ALA A 40 -6.22 12.71 6.88
C ALA A 40 -5.32 11.67 6.20
N ASN A 41 -4.12 12.09 5.78
CA ASN A 41 -3.06 11.14 5.48
C ASN A 41 -2.91 10.32 6.76
N ALA A 42 -3.30 9.05 6.73
CA ALA A 42 -2.91 8.12 7.77
C ALA A 42 -1.39 8.17 7.75
N ALA A 43 -0.79 8.88 8.71
CA ALA A 43 0.64 8.82 8.90
C ALA A 43 0.97 7.34 9.06
N ASP A 44 1.93 6.88 8.27
CA ASP A 44 2.43 5.51 8.28
C ASP A 44 3.17 5.30 9.61
N VAL A 45 2.40 5.11 10.69
CA VAL A 45 2.94 5.00 12.04
C VAL A 45 3.48 3.59 12.20
N THR A 46 4.80 3.48 12.19
CA THR A 46 5.49 2.24 12.56
C THR A 46 5.08 1.86 13.99
N PRO A 47 4.59 0.63 14.24
CA PRO A 47 4.25 0.19 15.58
C PRO A 47 5.46 0.33 16.52
N PRO A 48 5.29 0.83 17.76
CA PRO A 48 6.42 1.06 18.67
C PRO A 48 7.29 -0.18 18.93
N SER A 49 6.69 -1.37 18.95
CA SER A 49 7.41 -2.65 19.10
C SER A 49 8.32 -2.99 17.92
N LEU A 50 8.15 -2.31 16.78
CA LEU A 50 8.94 -2.53 15.58
C LEU A 50 10.02 -1.46 15.39
N VAL A 51 10.20 -0.52 16.32
CA VAL A 51 11.24 0.51 16.26
C VAL A 51 12.47 0.04 17.04
N PRO A 52 13.60 -0.28 16.38
CA PRO A 52 14.82 -0.66 17.08
C PRO A 52 15.51 0.57 17.72
N THR A 53 16.18 0.34 18.84
CA THR A 53 16.95 1.40 19.52
C THR A 53 18.31 1.60 18.86
N GLY A 54 18.70 2.87 18.65
CA GLY A 54 20.06 3.21 18.25
C GLY A 54 20.44 2.78 16.83
N ALA A 55 19.45 2.76 15.91
CA ALA A 55 19.66 2.49 14.50
C ALA A 55 19.07 3.63 13.65
N GLN A 56 19.68 3.91 12.50
CA GLN A 56 19.27 4.96 11.56
C GLN A 56 18.89 4.37 10.21
N PRO A 57 17.88 4.94 9.50
CA PRO A 57 17.53 4.49 8.15
C PRO A 57 18.71 4.62 7.19
N PHE A 58 19.00 3.54 6.49
CA PHE A 58 19.98 3.47 5.39
C PHE A 58 19.29 3.45 4.03
N ALA A 59 18.20 2.69 3.90
CA ALA A 59 17.40 2.63 2.69
C ALA A 59 15.93 2.40 3.03
N VAL A 60 15.04 3.01 2.24
CA VAL A 60 13.61 2.73 2.24
C VAL A 60 13.27 2.18 0.86
N THR A 61 12.47 1.13 0.82
CA THR A 61 12.06 0.48 -0.43
C THR A 61 10.60 0.05 -0.36
N THR A 62 9.96 -0.05 -1.51
CA THR A 62 8.67 -0.74 -1.64
C THR A 62 8.90 -2.12 -2.23
N ALA A 63 8.04 -3.09 -1.92
CA ALA A 63 8.19 -4.45 -2.38
C ALA A 63 6.91 -4.97 -3.04
N THR A 64 7.07 -5.74 -4.10
CA THR A 64 6.02 -6.56 -4.68
C THR A 64 6.51 -7.99 -4.83
N GLY A 65 5.65 -8.96 -4.53
CA GLY A 65 6.04 -10.36 -4.62
C GLY A 65 4.95 -11.32 -4.19
N VAL A 66 5.36 -12.53 -3.82
CA VAL A 66 4.47 -13.58 -3.32
C VAL A 66 5.00 -14.19 -2.03
N GLN A 67 4.07 -14.58 -1.16
CA GLN A 67 4.34 -15.57 -0.11
C GLN A 67 4.01 -16.95 -0.69
N MET A 68 4.98 -17.87 -0.64
CA MET A 68 4.82 -19.23 -1.15
C MET A 68 4.40 -20.17 -0.03
N TYR A 69 3.48 -21.06 -0.35
CA TYR A 69 2.89 -22.05 0.54
C TYR A 69 2.98 -23.45 -0.05
N ALA A 70 3.08 -24.46 0.81
CA ALA A 70 2.86 -25.85 0.45
C ALA A 70 1.74 -26.42 1.31
N CYS A 71 0.94 -27.31 0.75
CA CYS A 71 -0.08 -28.00 1.50
C CYS A 71 0.55 -29.17 2.25
N GLU A 72 0.45 -29.18 3.57
CA GLU A 72 1.06 -30.22 4.40
C GLU A 72 0.01 -30.77 5.39
N PHE A 73 0.24 -31.98 5.90
CA PHE A 73 -0.55 -32.50 7.00
C PHE A 73 -0.16 -31.84 8.33
N ASP A 74 -1.15 -31.46 9.12
CA ASP A 74 -0.95 -31.14 10.54
C ASP A 74 -0.85 -32.42 11.39
N SER A 75 -0.59 -32.26 12.70
CA SER A 75 -0.50 -33.40 13.64
C SER A 75 -1.80 -34.20 13.78
N ALA A 76 -2.93 -33.66 13.32
CA ALA A 76 -4.23 -34.31 13.29
C ALA A 76 -4.57 -34.90 11.90
N HIS A 77 -3.58 -35.03 11.00
CA HIS A 77 -3.74 -35.51 9.63
C HIS A 77 -4.74 -34.71 8.78
N ARG A 78 -4.86 -33.40 9.03
CA ARG A 78 -5.64 -32.49 8.19
C ARG A 78 -4.71 -31.72 7.27
N LEU A 79 -5.11 -31.58 6.02
CA LEU A 79 -4.38 -30.77 5.05
C LEU A 79 -4.56 -29.28 5.35
N GLY A 80 -3.46 -28.53 5.33
CA GLY A 80 -3.44 -27.08 5.51
C GLY A 80 -2.27 -26.43 4.80
N TRP A 81 -2.43 -25.14 4.46
CA TRP A 81 -1.35 -24.35 3.86
C TRP A 81 -0.28 -24.01 4.91
N VAL A 82 0.97 -24.39 4.65
CA VAL A 82 2.15 -24.07 5.45
C VAL A 82 3.06 -23.13 4.68
N PHE A 83 3.45 -22.04 5.33
CA PHE A 83 4.34 -21.05 4.75
C PHE A 83 5.72 -21.63 4.45
N GLN A 84 6.25 -21.34 3.27
CA GLN A 84 7.55 -21.84 2.81
C GLN A 84 8.60 -20.73 2.76
N ARG A 85 8.35 -19.69 1.96
CA ARG A 85 9.28 -18.57 1.78
C ARG A 85 8.60 -17.37 1.12
N PRO A 86 9.14 -16.15 1.29
CA PRO A 86 8.81 -15.05 0.41
C PRO A 86 9.60 -15.17 -0.90
N ASN A 87 9.09 -14.54 -1.95
CA ASN A 87 9.84 -14.18 -3.16
C ASN A 87 9.36 -12.80 -3.60
N ALA A 88 10.20 -11.79 -3.49
CA ALA A 88 9.84 -10.42 -3.79
C ALA A 88 10.99 -9.61 -4.36
N THR A 89 10.63 -8.60 -5.15
CA THR A 89 11.54 -7.59 -5.64
C THR A 89 11.25 -6.29 -4.90
N LEU A 90 12.30 -5.64 -4.41
CA LEU A 90 12.25 -4.37 -3.71
C LEU A 90 12.74 -3.27 -4.65
N TYR A 91 12.03 -2.15 -4.62
CA TYR A 91 12.23 -1.00 -5.49
C TYR A 91 12.59 0.22 -4.65
N ASP A 92 13.54 1.01 -5.12
CA ASP A 92 13.88 2.31 -4.52
C ASP A 92 12.82 3.38 -4.81
N ASP A 93 13.05 4.60 -4.32
CA ASP A 93 12.14 5.74 -4.51
C ASP A 93 11.99 6.17 -5.98
N ALA A 94 12.95 5.81 -6.84
CA ALA A 94 12.86 6.03 -8.29
C ALA A 94 12.10 4.90 -9.02
N GLY A 95 11.66 3.86 -8.29
CA GLY A 95 11.00 2.68 -8.83
C GLY A 95 11.96 1.70 -9.51
N GLN A 96 13.28 1.84 -9.29
CA GLN A 96 14.27 0.93 -9.84
C GLN A 96 14.44 -0.29 -8.94
N VAL A 97 14.69 -1.44 -9.55
CA VAL A 97 15.00 -2.68 -8.81
C VAL A 97 16.26 -2.47 -7.99
N SER A 98 16.15 -2.66 -6.68
CA SER A 98 17.24 -2.42 -5.72
C SER A 98 17.71 -3.70 -5.05
N ILE A 99 16.77 -4.52 -4.55
CA ILE A 99 17.07 -5.67 -3.70
C ILE A 99 16.13 -6.84 -4.03
N GLN A 100 16.66 -8.07 -4.06
CA GLN A 100 15.88 -9.29 -4.14
C GLN A 100 15.68 -9.88 -2.74
N HIS A 101 14.45 -10.27 -2.41
CA HIS A 101 14.09 -10.83 -1.11
C HIS A 101 13.62 -12.29 -1.23
N GLY A 102 14.16 -13.16 -0.37
CA GLY A 102 13.92 -14.60 -0.45
C GLY A 102 13.94 -15.33 0.89
N ALA A 103 14.06 -16.66 0.83
CA ALA A 103 14.05 -17.56 1.99
C ALA A 103 15.11 -17.21 3.04
N GLY A 104 14.88 -17.64 4.29
CA GLY A 104 15.82 -17.45 5.38
C GLY A 104 15.74 -16.10 6.11
N PRO A 105 14.59 -15.41 6.06
CA PRO A 105 14.42 -14.21 5.21
C PRO A 105 15.75 -13.54 4.83
N SER A 106 16.02 -13.35 3.55
CA SER A 106 17.28 -12.77 3.08
C SER A 106 17.08 -11.66 2.05
N TRP A 107 18.07 -10.80 1.93
CA TRP A 107 18.08 -9.66 1.01
C TRP A 107 19.43 -9.61 0.30
N GLU A 108 19.38 -9.46 -1.02
CA GLU A 108 20.55 -9.42 -1.88
C GLU A 108 20.45 -8.22 -2.81
N ALA A 109 21.48 -7.37 -2.82
CA ALA A 109 21.57 -6.18 -3.66
C ALA A 109 22.35 -6.47 -4.96
N ALA A 110 22.27 -5.55 -5.91
CA ALA A 110 22.93 -5.69 -7.22
C ALA A 110 24.47 -5.76 -7.17
N ASP A 111 25.08 -5.27 -6.09
CA ASP A 111 26.53 -5.39 -5.85
C ASP A 111 26.96 -6.76 -5.31
N GLY A 112 26.01 -7.69 -5.13
CA GLY A 112 26.22 -9.02 -4.58
C GLY A 112 26.25 -9.08 -3.05
N SER A 113 26.10 -7.94 -2.37
CA SER A 113 26.00 -7.93 -0.91
C SER A 113 24.71 -8.61 -0.46
N ARG A 114 24.80 -9.34 0.65
CA ARG A 114 23.72 -10.22 1.11
C ARG A 114 23.63 -10.23 2.62
N ILE A 115 22.43 -10.01 3.14
CA ILE A 115 22.11 -10.15 4.56
C ILE A 115 21.02 -11.21 4.77
N VAL A 116 21.04 -11.85 5.92
CA VAL A 116 19.98 -12.76 6.38
C VAL A 116 19.41 -12.26 7.71
N GLY A 117 18.12 -12.52 7.95
CA GLY A 117 17.37 -11.95 9.06
C GLY A 117 16.73 -12.97 9.98
N LYS A 118 16.58 -12.56 11.24
CA LYS A 118 15.79 -13.26 12.26
C LYS A 118 14.71 -12.32 12.77
N VAL A 119 13.47 -12.79 12.79
CA VAL A 119 12.35 -12.02 13.37
C VAL A 119 12.58 -11.86 14.88
N ILE A 120 12.58 -10.62 15.36
CA ILE A 120 12.72 -10.29 16.78
C ILE A 120 11.49 -9.61 17.36
N ALA A 121 10.65 -9.01 16.52
CA ALA A 121 9.32 -8.53 16.90
C ALA A 121 8.35 -8.58 15.71
N GLN A 122 7.06 -8.65 16.03
CA GLN A 122 5.99 -8.62 15.03
C GLN A 122 4.79 -7.82 15.54
N ALA A 123 4.02 -7.27 14.60
CA ALA A 123 2.74 -6.62 14.87
C ALA A 123 1.73 -6.98 13.76
N PRO A 124 0.43 -6.93 14.05
CA PRO A 124 -0.59 -7.07 13.01
C PRO A 124 -0.42 -6.02 11.90
N SER A 125 -0.85 -6.36 10.68
CA SER A 125 -1.04 -5.35 9.64
C SER A 125 -2.29 -4.51 9.95
N ALA A 126 -2.27 -3.24 9.53
CA ALA A 126 -3.49 -2.42 9.46
C ALA A 126 -4.45 -2.91 8.36
N ASN A 127 -3.92 -3.57 7.33
CA ASN A 127 -4.72 -4.16 6.26
C ASN A 127 -5.25 -5.54 6.68
N ALA A 128 -6.55 -5.76 6.49
CA ALA A 128 -7.16 -7.07 6.71
C ALA A 128 -6.53 -8.13 5.79
N ASN A 129 -6.54 -9.40 6.22
CA ASN A 129 -6.03 -10.53 5.44
C ASN A 129 -4.61 -10.31 4.89
N SER A 130 -3.74 -9.73 5.73
CA SER A 130 -2.37 -9.40 5.37
C SER A 130 -1.38 -10.00 6.35
N ILE A 131 -0.20 -10.39 5.84
CA ILE A 131 0.88 -10.92 6.69
C ILE A 131 1.32 -9.91 7.75
N PRO A 132 1.88 -10.36 8.88
CA PRO A 132 2.35 -9.46 9.92
C PRO A 132 3.43 -8.48 9.46
N GLN A 133 3.44 -7.32 10.08
CA GLN A 133 4.58 -6.41 10.06
C GLN A 133 5.67 -6.97 10.99
N LEU A 134 6.94 -6.77 10.62
CA LEU A 134 8.07 -7.39 11.31
C LEU A 134 9.18 -6.39 11.59
N LEU A 135 9.91 -6.65 12.66
CA LEU A 135 11.26 -6.16 12.87
C LEU A 135 12.18 -7.38 12.86
N LEU A 136 13.21 -7.34 12.02
CA LEU A 136 14.20 -8.39 11.89
C LEU A 136 15.58 -7.86 12.28
N GLU A 137 16.32 -8.62 13.06
CA GLU A 137 17.75 -8.43 13.26
C GLU A 137 18.52 -9.18 12.17
N THR A 138 19.56 -8.56 11.63
CA THR A 138 20.28 -9.07 10.46
C THR A 138 21.78 -9.20 10.67
N HIS A 139 22.39 -10.09 9.89
CA HIS A 139 23.85 -10.12 9.73
C HIS A 139 24.23 -10.30 8.26
N SER A 140 25.43 -9.82 7.91
CA SER A 140 26.04 -9.96 6.59
C SER A 140 26.47 -11.41 6.35
N THR A 141 26.21 -11.88 5.14
CA THR A 141 26.69 -13.17 4.60
C THR A 141 27.50 -12.98 3.31
N ALA A 142 27.43 -11.79 2.70
CA ALA A 142 28.30 -11.35 1.63
C ALA A 142 28.45 -9.82 1.72
N GLU A 143 29.67 -9.33 1.56
CA GLU A 143 30.02 -7.94 1.81
C GLU A 143 29.60 -6.98 0.68
N GLY A 144 29.36 -5.71 1.04
CA GLY A 144 29.09 -4.59 0.14
C GLY A 144 28.13 -3.57 0.78
N SER A 145 27.21 -3.00 0.01
CA SER A 145 26.31 -1.93 0.46
C SER A 145 25.45 -2.32 1.67
N LEU A 146 25.00 -3.58 1.72
CA LEU A 146 24.17 -4.11 2.80
C LEU A 146 24.94 -4.52 4.07
N SER A 147 26.28 -4.59 4.07
CA SER A 147 27.08 -5.16 5.18
C SER A 147 26.75 -4.57 6.55
N GLY A 148 26.53 -3.25 6.61
CA GLY A 148 26.29 -2.54 7.86
C GLY A 148 24.86 -2.63 8.37
N VAL A 149 23.92 -3.23 7.62
CA VAL A 149 22.51 -3.30 8.01
C VAL A 149 22.37 -4.27 9.18
N ARG A 150 21.88 -3.75 10.30
CA ARG A 150 21.65 -4.46 11.56
C ARG A 150 20.20 -4.83 11.78
N PHE A 151 19.28 -4.02 11.23
CA PHE A 151 17.86 -4.30 11.31
C PHE A 151 17.15 -4.06 9.98
N VAL A 152 16.07 -4.79 9.76
CA VAL A 152 15.13 -4.57 8.68
C VAL A 152 13.72 -4.51 9.24
N GLN A 153 13.00 -3.44 8.98
CA GLN A 153 11.56 -3.35 9.22
C GLN A 153 10.81 -3.78 7.96
N ARG A 154 9.76 -4.58 8.13
CA ARG A 154 8.74 -4.85 7.09
C ARG A 154 7.41 -4.27 7.57
N LEU A 155 6.96 -3.23 6.90
CA LEU A 155 5.83 -2.40 7.29
C LEU A 155 4.76 -2.40 6.19
N ASP A 156 3.58 -1.89 6.53
CA ASP A 156 2.45 -1.59 5.62
C ASP A 156 2.12 -2.76 4.70
N THR A 157 2.16 -3.96 5.27
CA THR A 157 1.95 -5.20 4.53
C THR A 157 0.52 -5.27 4.02
N ALA A 158 0.35 -5.66 2.76
CA ALA A 158 -0.95 -5.92 2.16
C ALA A 158 -0.92 -7.30 1.48
N GLY A 159 -1.88 -8.16 1.83
CA GLY A 159 -1.98 -9.52 1.29
C GLY A 159 -0.94 -10.49 1.84
N GLY A 160 -0.66 -11.55 1.07
CA GLY A 160 0.32 -12.57 1.39
C GLY A 160 -0.14 -13.65 2.37
N THR A 161 -1.36 -13.60 2.93
CA THR A 161 -1.90 -14.71 3.74
C THR A 161 -2.09 -15.96 2.89
N PRO A 162 -2.21 -17.18 3.47
CA PRO A 162 -2.46 -18.38 2.70
C PRO A 162 -3.64 -18.25 1.72
N PRO A 163 -3.63 -18.95 0.58
CA PRO A 163 -4.75 -18.95 -0.34
C PRO A 163 -6.07 -19.27 0.37
N SER A 164 -7.14 -18.54 0.03
CA SER A 164 -8.46 -18.70 0.66
C SER A 164 -9.12 -20.04 0.33
N ALA A 165 -8.86 -20.58 -0.88
CA ALA A 165 -9.26 -21.92 -1.24
C ALA A 165 -8.44 -22.94 -0.43
N PRO A 166 -9.08 -23.94 0.21
CA PRO A 166 -8.35 -24.99 0.90
C PRO A 166 -7.51 -25.80 -0.09
N CYS A 167 -6.35 -26.29 0.36
CA CYS A 167 -5.57 -27.22 -0.43
C CYS A 167 -6.15 -28.64 -0.35
N ALA A 168 -5.93 -29.43 -1.41
CA ALA A 168 -6.57 -30.74 -1.58
C ALA A 168 -5.59 -31.91 -1.61
N ARG A 169 -4.28 -31.64 -1.80
CA ARG A 169 -3.24 -32.67 -1.92
C ARG A 169 -2.00 -32.23 -1.18
N GLU A 170 -1.39 -33.14 -0.43
CA GLU A 170 -0.08 -32.91 0.18
C GLU A 170 0.94 -32.48 -0.89
N HIS A 171 1.82 -31.55 -0.51
CA HIS A 171 2.81 -30.87 -1.34
C HIS A 171 2.23 -30.06 -2.52
N GLN A 172 0.91 -29.85 -2.59
CA GLN A 172 0.34 -28.88 -3.52
C GLN A 172 0.97 -27.51 -3.26
N ALA A 173 1.45 -26.86 -4.33
CA ALA A 173 1.98 -25.51 -4.25
C ALA A 173 0.85 -24.47 -4.25
N GLY A 174 1.03 -23.42 -3.46
CA GLY A 174 0.17 -22.24 -3.42
C GLY A 174 1.01 -20.98 -3.31
N SER A 175 0.46 -19.85 -3.73
CA SER A 175 1.09 -18.55 -3.56
C SER A 175 0.06 -17.45 -3.41
N SER A 176 0.39 -16.46 -2.59
CA SER A 176 -0.44 -15.28 -2.41
C SER A 176 0.37 -14.02 -2.66
N PRO A 177 -0.10 -13.09 -3.51
CA PRO A 177 0.60 -11.84 -3.75
C PRO A 177 0.64 -10.99 -2.49
N TYR A 178 1.73 -10.24 -2.32
CA TYR A 178 1.85 -9.28 -1.24
C TYR A 178 2.62 -8.02 -1.66
N PHE A 179 2.32 -6.94 -0.93
CA PHE A 179 3.03 -5.68 -0.96
C PHE A 179 3.55 -5.36 0.45
N ALA A 180 4.66 -4.65 0.54
CA ALA A 180 5.17 -4.13 1.80
C ALA A 180 6.13 -2.97 1.57
N ARG A 181 6.36 -2.17 2.61
CA ARG A 181 7.49 -1.24 2.69
C ARG A 181 8.59 -1.85 3.54
N TYR A 182 9.84 -1.70 3.13
CA TYR A 182 10.99 -2.14 3.89
C TYR A 182 11.90 -0.97 4.23
N ILE A 183 12.35 -0.92 5.48
CA ILE A 183 13.35 0.05 5.96
C ILE A 183 14.56 -0.74 6.45
N PHE A 184 15.71 -0.51 5.83
CA PHE A 184 17.00 -1.08 6.21
C PHE A 184 17.71 -0.11 7.14
N LEU A 185 18.19 -0.59 8.29
CA LEU A 185 18.72 0.26 9.36
C LEU A 185 20.12 -0.19 9.77
N LYS A 186 21.01 0.77 10.02
CA LYS A 186 22.39 0.58 10.51
C LYS A 186 22.54 1.14 11.92
#